data_AF-A0A7R9QXQ1-F1
#
_entry.id   AF-A0A7R9QXQ1-F1
#
_cell.length_a   1.000
_cell.length_b   1.000
_cell.length_c   1.000
_cell.angle_alpha   90.00
_cell.angle_beta   90.00
_cell.angle_gamma   90.00
#
_symmetry.space_group_name_H-M   'P 1'
#
loop_
_entity.id
_entity.type
_entity.pdbx_description
1 polymer ?
#
loop_
_entity_poly.entity_id
_entity_poly.type
_entity_poly.pdbx_seq_one_letter_code
_entity_poly.pdbx_strand_id
1 'polypeptide(L)'
;DNMALDLFTGSERLKELNSGCCVLVIKRDAQQTNGFPLTLPICCWKGKTSMRAYIAKNERIHFLRLCGADVTETDAVRSTERERHKVKNEANNEVLDENQPIITETIESQT
;
A
#
# COMPACT_ATOMS: atom_id res chain seq x y z
N ASP A 1 -21.63 10.16 -2.24
CA ASP A 1 -21.98 8.79 -1.83
C ASP A 1 -20.73 7.97 -1.48
N ASN A 2 -20.30 8.00 -0.22
CA ASN A 2 -19.12 7.27 0.30
C ASN A 2 -19.52 6.02 1.11
N MET A 3 -20.57 5.33 0.67
CA MET A 3 -21.18 4.20 1.39
C MET A 3 -20.18 3.06 1.66
N ALA A 4 -19.18 2.89 0.80
CA ALA A 4 -18.11 1.90 0.99
C ALA A 4 -17.18 2.25 2.17
N LEU A 5 -16.90 3.52 2.41
CA LEU A 5 -16.05 3.97 3.53
C LEU A 5 -16.80 3.83 4.86
N ASP A 6 -18.09 4.19 4.88
CA ASP A 6 -18.97 4.05 6.06
C ASP A 6 -19.11 2.60 6.53
N LEU A 7 -18.98 1.63 5.62
CA LEU A 7 -18.91 0.21 5.96
C LEU A 7 -17.63 -0.17 6.71
N PHE A 8 -16.50 0.50 6.45
CA PHE A 8 -15.24 0.26 7.17
C PHE A 8 -15.17 0.98 8.52
N THR A 9 -15.86 2.11 8.67
CA THR A 9 -15.91 2.91 9.90
C THR A 9 -17.26 2.84 10.59
N GLY A 10 -17.41 1.90 11.52
CA GLY A 10 -18.34 2.02 12.65
C GLY A 10 -19.83 2.17 12.34
N SER A 11 -20.30 1.82 11.14
CA SER A 11 -21.74 1.84 10.84
C SER A 11 -22.54 0.96 11.82
N GLU A 12 -23.80 1.33 12.10
CA GLU A 12 -24.67 0.55 12.99
C GLU A 12 -24.84 -0.90 12.52
N ARG A 13 -24.85 -1.10 11.20
CA ARG A 13 -24.89 -2.41 10.54
C ARG A 13 -23.70 -3.30 10.90
N LEU A 14 -22.55 -2.72 11.23
CA LEU A 14 -21.37 -3.47 11.63
C LEU A 14 -21.47 -3.99 13.07
N LYS A 15 -22.28 -3.33 13.93
CA LYS A 15 -22.48 -3.74 15.32
C LYS A 15 -23.30 -5.02 15.42
N GLU A 16 -24.19 -5.26 14.45
CA GLU A 16 -25.06 -6.44 14.39
C GLU A 16 -24.31 -7.73 13.99
N LEU A 17 -23.14 -7.60 13.37
CA LEU A 17 -22.36 -8.75 12.91
C LEU A 17 -21.49 -9.33 14.05
N ASN A 18 -21.34 -10.64 14.10
CA ASN A 18 -20.39 -11.28 15.01
C ASN A 18 -18.94 -11.02 14.56
N SER A 19 -18.03 -10.85 15.53
CA SER A 19 -16.60 -10.70 15.25
C SER A 19 -16.02 -11.96 14.60
N GLY A 20 -15.10 -11.78 13.66
CA GLY A 20 -14.42 -12.89 12.97
C GLY A 20 -14.07 -12.58 11.53
N CYS A 21 -13.67 -13.62 10.81
CA CYS A 21 -13.35 -13.55 9.38
C CYS A 21 -14.63 -13.37 8.55
N CYS A 22 -14.60 -12.44 7.60
CA CYS A 22 -15.69 -12.19 6.67
C CYS A 22 -15.15 -11.83 5.28
N VAL A 23 -16.04 -11.84 4.29
CA VAL A 23 -15.74 -11.39 2.92
C VAL A 23 -16.64 -10.21 2.61
N LEU A 24 -16.04 -9.07 2.30
CA LEU A 24 -16.74 -7.91 1.77
C LEU A 24 -16.80 -8.03 0.24
N VAL A 25 -17.99 -7.99 -0.33
CA VAL A 25 -18.19 -8.03 -1.78
C VAL A 25 -18.65 -6.65 -2.24
N ILE A 26 -17.78 -5.95 -2.96
CA ILE A 26 -18.08 -4.63 -3.53
C ILE A 26 -18.55 -4.84 -4.96
N LYS A 27 -19.75 -4.38 -5.27
CA LYS A 27 -20.32 -4.43 -6.63
C LYS A 27 -20.44 -3.02 -7.17
N ARG A 28 -20.04 -2.82 -8.42
CA ARG A 28 -20.33 -1.61 -9.19
C ARG A 28 -21.04 -1.97 -10.47
N ASP A 29 -22.13 -1.25 -10.70
CA ASP A 29 -22.89 -1.34 -11.92
C ASP A 29 -22.32 -0.39 -12.98
N ALA A 30 -22.35 -0.84 -14.24
CA ALA A 30 -21.84 -0.11 -15.39
C ALA A 30 -22.54 1.24 -15.63
N GLN A 31 -23.73 1.45 -15.04
CA GLN A 31 -24.52 2.67 -15.19
C GLN A 31 -24.08 3.79 -14.24
N GLN A 32 -23.41 3.45 -13.13
CA GLN A 32 -23.10 4.41 -12.06
C GLN A 32 -21.67 4.94 -12.12
N THR A 33 -20.81 4.30 -12.90
CA THR A 33 -19.46 4.75 -13.23
C THR A 33 -19.33 4.67 -14.74
N ASN A 34 -18.80 5.68 -15.42
CA ASN A 34 -18.46 5.63 -16.86
C ASN A 34 -17.38 4.57 -17.16
N GLY A 35 -17.61 3.31 -16.81
CA GLY A 35 -16.62 2.26 -16.70
C GLY A 35 -17.27 0.87 -16.62
N PHE A 36 -16.43 -0.15 -16.47
CA PHE A 36 -16.85 -1.55 -16.52
C PHE A 36 -17.51 -2.02 -15.21
N PRO A 37 -18.49 -2.93 -15.28
CA PRO A 37 -19.05 -3.55 -14.09
C PRO A 37 -17.95 -4.33 -13.35
N LEU A 38 -17.90 -4.20 -12.03
CA LEU A 38 -16.85 -4.79 -11.20
C LEU A 38 -17.47 -5.47 -9.98
N THR A 39 -17.06 -6.70 -9.71
CA THR A 39 -17.30 -7.37 -8.43
C THR A 39 -15.95 -7.66 -7.78
N LEU A 40 -15.70 -7.07 -6.61
CA LEU A 40 -14.43 -7.16 -5.90
C LEU A 40 -14.64 -7.82 -4.53
N PRO A 41 -14.29 -9.11 -4.36
CA PRO A 41 -14.27 -9.76 -3.07
C PRO A 41 -13.00 -9.39 -2.28
N ILE A 42 -13.18 -9.00 -1.02
CA ILE A 42 -12.11 -8.61 -0.11
C ILE A 42 -12.25 -9.40 1.19
N CYS A 43 -11.24 -10.19 1.53
CA CYS A 43 -11.19 -10.87 2.82
C CYS A 43 -10.90 -9.86 3.94
N CYS A 44 -11.67 -9.94 5.02
CA CYS A 44 -11.64 -8.99 6.12
C CYS A 44 -11.71 -9.69 7.48
N TRP A 45 -11.24 -8.99 8.50
CA TRP A 45 -11.53 -9.26 9.90
C TRP A 45 -12.50 -8.22 10.43
N LYS A 46 -13.64 -8.65 10.93
CA LYS A 46 -14.59 -7.81 11.67
C LYS A 46 -14.26 -7.87 13.16
N GLY A 47 -13.89 -6.72 13.72
CA GLY A 47 -13.73 -6.49 15.16
C GLY A 47 -15.00 -5.94 15.80
N LYS A 48 -14.93 -5.43 17.03
CA LYS A 48 -16.11 -4.91 17.74
C LYS A 48 -16.78 -3.73 17.02
N THR A 49 -15.97 -2.78 16.54
CA THR A 49 -16.43 -1.52 15.93
C THR A 49 -15.77 -1.23 14.59
N SER A 50 -14.97 -2.15 14.08
CA SER A 50 -14.13 -1.93 12.90
C SER A 50 -14.08 -3.15 12.01
N MET A 51 -13.77 -2.92 10.74
CA MET A 51 -13.49 -3.97 9.77
C MET A 51 -12.11 -3.68 9.15
N ARG A 52 -11.23 -4.68 9.16
CA ARG A 52 -9.86 -4.57 8.61
C ARG A 52 -9.71 -5.54 7.45
N ALA A 53 -9.43 -5.02 6.26
CA ALA A 53 -9.14 -5.85 5.09
C ALA A 53 -7.73 -6.47 5.15
N TYR A 54 -7.61 -7.72 4.70
CA TYR A 54 -6.33 -8.42 4.53
C TYR A 54 -5.72 -8.08 3.16
N ILE A 55 -5.23 -6.84 3.03
CA ILE A 55 -4.62 -6.35 1.79
C ILE A 55 -3.18 -5.91 2.09
N ALA A 56 -2.24 -6.33 1.23
CA ALA A 56 -0.83 -5.95 1.32
C ALA A 56 -0.67 -4.42 1.24
N LYS A 57 0.33 -3.86 1.93
CA LYS A 57 0.52 -2.39 2.06
C LYS A 57 0.58 -1.66 0.72
N ASN A 58 1.27 -2.24 -0.27
CA ASN A 58 1.40 -1.74 -1.64
C ASN A 58 0.06 -1.75 -2.38
N GLU A 59 -0.74 -2.81 -2.21
CA GLU A 59 -2.00 -2.99 -2.94
C GLU A 59 -3.14 -2.10 -2.45
N ARG A 60 -3.10 -1.66 -1.18
CA ARG A 60 -4.20 -0.87 -0.56
C ARG A 60 -4.67 0.31 -1.40
N ILE A 61 -3.75 1.02 -2.06
CA ILE A 61 -4.09 2.21 -2.86
C ILE A 61 -4.91 1.84 -4.11
N HIS A 62 -4.59 0.72 -4.73
CA HIS A 62 -5.27 0.23 -5.92
C HIS A 62 -6.69 -0.21 -5.57
N PHE A 63 -6.86 -0.91 -4.45
CA PHE A 63 -8.18 -1.27 -3.94
C PHE A 63 -9.01 -0.02 -3.58
N LEU A 64 -8.42 0.99 -2.94
CA LEU A 64 -9.14 2.25 -2.64
C LEU A 64 -9.63 2.96 -3.91
N ARG A 65 -8.80 3.02 -4.97
CA ARG A 65 -9.20 3.55 -6.28
C ARG A 65 -10.34 2.72 -6.91
N LEU A 66 -10.26 1.39 -6.84
CA LEU A 66 -11.33 0.49 -7.29
C LEU A 66 -12.61 0.61 -6.47
N CYS A 67 -12.53 1.05 -5.22
CA CYS A 67 -13.68 1.37 -4.38
C CYS A 67 -14.21 2.79 -4.61
N GLY A 68 -13.40 3.67 -5.23
CA GLY A 68 -13.79 5.05 -5.57
C GLY A 68 -13.50 6.05 -4.46
N ALA A 69 -12.63 5.66 -3.52
CA ALA A 69 -12.14 6.56 -2.50
C ALA A 69 -11.17 7.57 -3.13
N ASP A 70 -11.20 8.81 -2.63
CA ASP A 70 -10.17 9.80 -2.92
C ASP A 70 -8.87 9.39 -2.23
N VAL A 71 -7.78 9.38 -2.99
CA VAL A 71 -6.46 8.94 -2.57
C VAL A 71 -5.38 10.00 -2.74
N THR A 72 -5.76 11.23 -3.12
CA THR A 72 -4.85 12.35 -3.37
C THR A 72 -3.88 12.60 -2.22
N GLU A 73 -4.37 12.67 -0.99
CA GLU A 73 -3.54 12.84 0.21
C GLU A 73 -2.58 11.67 0.44
N THR A 74 -3.06 10.43 0.22
CA THR A 74 -2.24 9.23 0.42
C THR A 74 -1.12 9.13 -0.63
N ASP A 75 -1.38 9.57 -1.86
CA ASP A 75 -0.39 9.62 -2.93
C ASP A 75 0.68 10.70 -2.69
N ALA A 76 0.29 11.86 -2.12
CA ALA A 76 1.24 12.90 -1.75
C ALA A 76 2.23 12.41 -0.67
N VAL A 77 1.72 11.78 0.40
CA VAL A 77 2.56 11.23 1.47
C VAL A 77 3.54 10.19 0.93
N ARG A 78 3.07 9.25 0.09
CA ARG A 78 3.94 8.25 -0.55
C ARG A 78 5.03 8.86 -1.42
N SER A 79 4.72 9.94 -2.13
CA SER A 79 5.69 10.63 -2.99
C SER A 79 6.80 11.27 -2.16
N THR A 80 6.45 11.92 -1.04
CA THR A 80 7.46 12.47 -0.11
C THR A 80 8.31 11.39 0.57
N GLU A 81 7.73 10.25 0.94
CA GLU A 81 8.47 9.15 1.55
C GLU A 81 9.46 8.51 0.56
N ARG A 82 9.05 8.35 -0.71
CA ARG A 82 9.96 7.91 -1.78
C ARG A 82 11.13 8.86 -1.98
N GLU A 83 10.86 10.16 -1.97
CA GLU A 83 11.90 11.18 -2.11
C GLU A 83 12.90 11.14 -0.95
N ARG A 84 12.40 11.05 0.29
CA ARG A 84 13.24 10.86 1.48
C ARG A 84 14.12 9.60 1.40
N HIS A 85 13.58 8.52 0.85
CA HIS A 85 14.31 7.26 0.71
C HIS A 85 15.37 7.30 -0.40
N LYS A 86 15.17 8.10 -1.46
CA LYS A 86 16.20 8.38 -2.47
C LYS A 86 17.34 9.18 -1.88
N VAL A 87 17.05 10.30 -1.23
CA VAL A 87 18.05 11.16 -0.58
C VAL A 87 18.89 10.37 0.44
N LYS A 88 18.25 9.49 1.21
CA LYS A 88 18.96 8.63 2.17
C LYS A 88 19.86 7.59 1.49
N ASN A 89 19.42 7.01 0.38
CA ASN A 89 20.25 6.06 -0.37
C ASN A 89 21.42 6.74 -1.07
N GLU A 90 21.23 7.94 -1.60
CA GLU A 90 22.28 8.76 -2.21
C GLU A 90 23.34 9.13 -1.16
N ALA A 91 22.93 9.65 0.01
CA ALA A 91 23.85 9.95 1.10
C ALA A 91 24.61 8.72 1.64
N ASN A 92 23.99 7.53 1.65
CA ASN A 92 24.66 6.31 2.07
C ASN A 92 25.66 5.78 1.02
N ASN A 93 25.42 6.02 -0.27
CA ASN A 93 26.33 5.60 -1.33
C ASN A 93 27.56 6.52 -1.43
N GLU A 94 27.42 7.81 -1.15
CA GLU A 94 28.56 8.75 -1.10
C GLU A 94 29.54 8.45 0.04
N VAL A 95 29.07 7.89 1.16
CA VAL A 95 29.92 7.55 2.33
C VAL A 95 30.73 6.26 2.12
N LEU A 96 30.37 5.42 1.13
CA LEU A 96 31.03 4.13 0.87
C LEU A 96 32.21 4.21 -0.10
N ASP A 97 32.54 5.38 -0.67
CA ASP A 97 33.56 5.52 -1.72
C ASP A 97 34.93 6.06 -1.24
N GLU A 98 35.12 6.42 0.03
CA GLU A 98 36.38 7.05 0.48
C GLU A 98 37.38 6.13 1.23
N ASN A 99 37.14 4.82 1.40
CA ASN A 99 38.11 3.95 2.11
C ASN A 99 38.23 2.52 1.54
N GLN A 100 38.90 2.38 0.39
CA GLN A 100 39.59 1.14 0.01
C GLN A 100 41.08 1.45 -0.21
N PRO A 101 42.01 0.92 0.62
CA PRO A 101 43.42 0.99 0.29
C PRO A 101 43.70 0.09 -0.92
N ILE A 102 44.24 0.68 -1.98
CA ILE A 102 44.74 -0.03 -3.16
C ILE A 102 45.94 -0.87 -2.70
N ILE A 103 45.75 -2.19 -2.54
CA ILE A 103 46.86 -3.13 -2.39
C ILE A 103 47.31 -3.51 -3.80
N THR A 104 48.30 -2.80 -4.34
CA THR A 104 49.01 -3.27 -5.54
C THR A 104 50.03 -4.34 -5.14
N GLU A 105 49.65 -5.62 -5.25
CA GLU A 105 50.64 -6.69 -5.29
C GLU A 105 51.30 -6.72 -6.68
N THR A 106 52.51 -6.18 -6.74
CA THR A 106 53.47 -6.39 -7.83
C THR A 106 53.85 -7.87 -7.84
N ILE A 107 53.31 -8.65 -8.78
CA ILE A 107 53.80 -10.00 -9.05
C ILE A 107 55.08 -9.85 -9.89
N GLU A 108 56.24 -9.94 -9.25
CA GLU A 108 57.49 -10.21 -9.93
C GLU A 108 57.44 -11.63 -10.52
N SER A 109 57.34 -11.70 -11.84
CA SER A 109 57.59 -12.88 -12.64
C SER A 109 59.03 -13.35 -12.45
N GLN A 110 59.25 -14.41 -11.67
CA GLN A 110 60.51 -15.13 -11.66
C GLN A 110 60.69 -15.89 -12.98
N THR A 111 61.84 -15.66 -13.59
CA THR A 111 62.39 -16.39 -14.75
C THR A 111 63.21 -17.57 -14.25
#